data_AF-A0A527ZJP6-F1
#
_entry.id   AF-A0A527ZJP6-F1
#
_cell.length_a   1.000
_cell.length_b   1.000
_cell.length_c   1.000
_cell.angle_alpha   90.00
_cell.angle_beta   90.00
_cell.angle_gamma   90.00
#
_symmetry.space_group_name_H-M   'P 1'
#
loop_
_entity.id
_entity.type
_entity.pdbx_description
1 polymer ?
#
loop_
_entity_poly.entity_id
_entity_poly.type
_entity_poly.pdbx_seq_one_letter_code
_entity_poly.pdbx_strand_id
1 'polypeptide(L)'
;MRSMLVGLALLAPTMAMAEPIETQKIITALTGDWNGDGGTDLVMIVETKPSDPMDMYFFLRDREANFLKPAGIVREQIYGEWNGYDRPGYEASDTEPELTALPNGSIKLYLPAMPVGSKRTNQTLTLAYRDGTFIVAGFAYDYHD
;
A
#
# COMPACT_ATOMS: atom_id res chain seq x y z
N MET A 1 59.85 -4.06 0.33
CA MET A 1 58.67 -4.13 -0.57
C MET A 1 57.56 -4.81 0.21
N ARG A 2 56.54 -4.07 0.68
CA ARG A 2 55.41 -4.61 1.44
C ARG A 2 54.31 -5.00 0.45
N SER A 3 54.10 -6.28 0.24
CA SER A 3 52.99 -6.81 -0.55
C SER A 3 51.67 -6.53 0.15
N MET A 4 50.79 -5.79 -0.49
CA MET A 4 49.44 -5.53 -0.03
C MET A 4 48.51 -6.54 -0.72
N LEU A 5 48.08 -7.55 0.03
CA LEU A 5 47.08 -8.54 -0.43
C LEU A 5 45.71 -7.87 -0.40
N VAL A 6 45.12 -7.71 -1.58
CA VAL A 6 43.73 -7.28 -1.77
C VAL A 6 42.83 -8.48 -1.49
N GLY A 7 42.05 -8.42 -0.41
CA GLY A 7 41.01 -9.40 -0.12
C GLY A 7 39.77 -9.11 -0.97
N LEU A 8 39.50 -9.97 -1.95
CA LEU A 8 38.28 -9.92 -2.75
C LEU A 8 37.14 -10.54 -1.91
N ALA A 9 36.33 -9.71 -1.27
CA ALA A 9 35.12 -10.16 -0.59
C ALA A 9 34.09 -10.59 -1.65
N LEU A 10 33.78 -11.89 -1.69
CA LEU A 10 32.69 -12.46 -2.49
C LEU A 10 31.36 -11.91 -1.95
N LEU A 11 30.78 -10.94 -2.68
CA LEU A 11 29.39 -10.53 -2.51
C LEU A 11 28.50 -11.65 -3.04
N ALA A 12 28.05 -12.55 -2.15
CA ALA A 12 26.99 -13.49 -2.48
C ALA A 12 25.69 -12.70 -2.73
N PRO A 13 24.99 -12.91 -3.86
CA PRO A 13 23.69 -12.29 -4.08
C PRO A 13 22.71 -12.83 -3.03
N THR A 14 22.28 -11.98 -2.11
CA THR A 14 21.14 -12.28 -1.24
C THR A 14 19.89 -12.28 -2.11
N MET A 15 19.30 -13.44 -2.35
CA MET A 15 17.94 -13.47 -2.88
C MET A 15 17.01 -12.92 -1.80
N ALA A 16 16.44 -11.74 -2.04
CA ALA A 16 15.38 -11.22 -1.21
C ALA A 16 14.15 -12.09 -1.44
N MET A 17 13.80 -12.91 -0.46
CA MET A 17 12.51 -13.59 -0.43
C MET A 17 11.43 -12.53 -0.21
N ALA A 18 10.34 -12.61 -0.97
CA ALA A 18 9.18 -11.76 -0.71
C ALA A 18 8.66 -12.04 0.70
N GLU A 19 8.51 -10.99 1.50
CA GLU A 19 7.88 -11.10 2.81
C GLU A 19 6.43 -11.58 2.64
N PRO A 20 5.99 -12.58 3.42
CA PRO A 20 4.61 -13.05 3.33
C PRO A 20 3.65 -11.95 3.79
N ILE A 21 2.52 -11.83 3.10
CA ILE A 21 1.40 -10.99 3.54
C ILE A 21 0.62 -11.76 4.62
N GLU A 22 0.53 -11.19 5.82
CA GLU A 22 -0.33 -11.74 6.88
C GLU A 22 -1.80 -11.50 6.52
N THR A 23 -2.47 -12.53 6.02
CA THR A 23 -3.84 -12.42 5.47
C THR A 23 -4.88 -12.01 6.51
N GLN A 24 -4.63 -12.25 7.80
CA GLN A 24 -5.50 -11.80 8.90
C GLN A 24 -5.46 -10.28 9.13
N LYS A 25 -4.48 -9.59 8.55
CA LYS A 25 -4.26 -8.14 8.69
C LYS A 25 -4.62 -7.35 7.43
N ILE A 26 -5.28 -7.98 6.45
CA ILE A 26 -5.81 -7.26 5.28
C ILE A 26 -7.01 -6.45 5.75
N ILE A 27 -6.89 -5.12 5.69
CA ILE A 27 -7.91 -4.18 6.15
C ILE A 27 -8.96 -3.95 5.08
N THR A 28 -8.50 -3.69 3.86
CA THR A 28 -9.36 -3.47 2.70
C THR A 28 -8.64 -3.87 1.41
N ALA A 29 -9.43 -4.20 0.40
CA ALA A 29 -8.96 -4.59 -0.92
C ALA A 29 -9.89 -4.04 -1.99
N LEU A 30 -9.32 -3.70 -3.15
CA LEU A 30 -10.04 -3.18 -4.29
C LEU A 30 -9.51 -3.80 -5.58
N THR A 31 -10.42 -4.18 -6.47
CA THR A 31 -10.09 -4.68 -7.80
C THR A 31 -10.52 -3.68 -8.88
N GLY A 32 -9.87 -3.75 -10.04
CA GLY A 32 -10.15 -2.91 -11.20
C GLY A 32 -9.16 -3.17 -12.32
N ASP A 33 -9.15 -2.32 -13.33
CA ASP A 33 -8.19 -2.36 -14.45
C ASP A 33 -7.32 -1.10 -14.37
N TRP A 34 -6.20 -1.20 -13.65
CA TRP A 34 -5.37 -0.05 -13.31
C TRP A 34 -4.44 0.33 -14.44
N ASN A 35 -3.93 -0.68 -15.15
CA ASN A 35 -3.02 -0.49 -16.28
C ASN A 35 -3.73 -0.36 -17.64
N GLY A 36 -5.05 -0.52 -17.69
CA GLY A 36 -5.88 -0.37 -18.89
C GLY A 36 -5.74 -1.52 -19.88
N ASP A 37 -5.28 -2.69 -19.42
CA ASP A 37 -5.08 -3.85 -20.27
C ASP A 37 -6.32 -4.76 -20.35
N GLY A 38 -7.42 -4.41 -19.67
CA GLY A 38 -8.66 -5.17 -19.60
C GLY A 38 -8.63 -6.35 -18.62
N GLY A 39 -7.52 -6.58 -17.93
CA GLY A 39 -7.36 -7.54 -16.85
C GLY A 39 -7.87 -6.99 -15.52
N THR A 40 -8.25 -7.89 -14.60
CA THR A 40 -8.61 -7.51 -13.24
C THR A 40 -7.40 -7.58 -12.32
N ASP A 41 -6.92 -6.40 -11.95
CA ASP A 41 -5.85 -6.09 -11.02
C ASP A 41 -6.35 -6.03 -9.57
N LEU A 42 -5.42 -5.87 -8.63
CA LEU A 42 -5.70 -5.83 -7.19
C LEU A 42 -4.84 -4.79 -6.48
N VAL A 43 -5.44 -4.08 -5.53
CA VAL A 43 -4.74 -3.31 -4.53
C VAL A 43 -5.26 -3.69 -3.14
N MET A 44 -4.38 -3.73 -2.14
CA MET A 44 -4.71 -4.07 -0.76
C MET A 44 -4.02 -3.12 0.21
N ILE A 45 -4.69 -2.83 1.34
CA ILE A 45 -4.06 -2.21 2.50
C ILE A 45 -3.95 -3.26 3.60
N VAL A 46 -2.75 -3.39 4.17
CA VAL A 46 -2.40 -4.44 5.13
C VAL A 46 -1.74 -3.81 6.34
N GLU A 47 -2.25 -4.11 7.52
CA GLU A 47 -1.59 -3.72 8.77
C GLU A 47 -0.30 -4.51 8.97
N THR A 48 0.75 -3.81 9.38
CA THR A 48 2.05 -4.41 9.71
C THR A 48 2.09 -4.77 11.19
N LYS A 49 1.83 -3.78 12.06
CA LYS A 49 1.65 -3.93 13.51
C LYS A 49 0.50 -3.04 14.02
N PRO A 50 -0.13 -3.39 15.16
CA PRO A 50 -1.16 -2.57 15.77
C PRO A 50 -0.72 -1.11 15.97
N SER A 51 -1.49 -0.17 15.43
CA SER A 51 -1.22 1.29 15.42
C SER A 51 0.01 1.76 14.63
N ASP A 52 0.78 0.87 14.00
CA ASP A 52 1.80 1.29 13.05
C ASP A 52 1.14 1.69 11.72
N PRO A 53 1.76 2.59 10.94
CA PRO A 53 1.34 2.83 9.57
C PRO A 53 1.30 1.53 8.76
N MET A 54 0.26 1.40 7.95
CA MET A 54 -0.02 0.23 7.14
C MET A 54 0.73 0.27 5.79
N ASP A 55 0.86 -0.90 5.18
CA ASP A 55 1.41 -1.09 3.85
C ASP A 55 0.29 -1.13 2.80
N MET A 56 0.56 -0.62 1.61
CA MET A 56 -0.33 -0.73 0.45
C MET A 56 0.36 -1.52 -0.66
N TYR A 57 -0.23 -2.65 -1.03
CA TYR A 57 0.30 -3.56 -2.03
C TYR A 57 -0.46 -3.43 -3.34
N PHE A 58 0.27 -3.39 -4.45
CA PHE A 58 -0.29 -3.36 -5.79
C PHE A 58 0.04 -4.64 -6.54
N PHE A 59 -0.93 -5.16 -7.28
CA PHE A 59 -0.77 -6.29 -8.16
C PHE A 59 -1.44 -6.03 -9.50
N LEU A 60 -0.77 -6.43 -10.57
CA LEU A 60 -1.31 -6.40 -11.93
C LEU A 60 -1.58 -7.82 -12.42
N ARG A 61 -2.65 -8.00 -13.18
CA ARG A 61 -3.00 -9.27 -13.81
C ARG A 61 -1.98 -9.61 -14.89
N ASP A 62 -1.35 -10.77 -14.76
CA ASP A 62 -0.76 -11.44 -15.93
C ASP A 62 -1.90 -12.09 -16.73
N ARG A 63 -2.16 -11.59 -17.93
CA ARG A 63 -3.23 -12.10 -18.80
C ARG A 63 -2.88 -13.41 -19.50
N GLU A 64 -1.60 -13.72 -19.68
CA GLU A 64 -1.15 -14.95 -20.32
C GLU A 64 -1.16 -16.12 -19.33
N ALA A 65 -0.60 -15.89 -18.14
CA ALA A 65 -0.47 -16.90 -17.10
C ALA A 65 -1.64 -16.89 -16.10
N ASN A 66 -2.54 -15.91 -16.19
CA ASN A 66 -3.77 -15.78 -15.41
C ASN A 66 -3.57 -15.72 -13.88
N PHE A 67 -2.51 -15.05 -13.42
CA PHE A 67 -2.27 -14.80 -11.99
C PHE A 67 -1.92 -13.34 -11.72
N LEU A 68 -2.03 -12.91 -10.46
CA LEU A 68 -1.66 -11.55 -10.04
C LEU A 68 -0.16 -11.46 -9.76
N LYS A 69 0.54 -10.53 -10.42
CA LYS A 69 1.96 -10.24 -10.22
C LYS A 69 2.13 -9.03 -9.31
N PRO A 70 3.03 -9.07 -8.31
CA PRO A 70 3.39 -7.89 -7.53
C PRO A 70 3.88 -6.77 -8.46
N ALA A 71 3.31 -5.57 -8.30
CA ALA A 71 3.61 -4.39 -9.11
C ALA A 71 4.20 -3.24 -8.30
N GLY A 72 4.10 -3.27 -6.98
CA GLY A 72 4.70 -2.29 -6.10
C GLY A 72 4.19 -2.39 -4.68
N ILE A 73 4.87 -1.70 -3.77
CA ILE A 73 4.47 -1.56 -2.38
C ILE A 73 4.77 -0.14 -1.90
N VAL A 74 3.81 0.45 -1.20
CA VAL A 74 4.02 1.65 -0.38
C VAL A 74 4.10 1.17 1.06
N ARG A 75 5.26 1.36 1.69
CA ARG A 75 5.52 0.87 3.04
C ARG A 75 5.31 1.96 4.08
N GLU A 76 4.68 1.57 5.20
CA GLU A 76 4.59 2.33 6.45
C GLU A 76 4.14 3.79 6.26
N GLN A 77 3.20 4.02 5.33
CA GLN A 77 2.76 5.37 4.98
C GLN A 77 1.24 5.56 5.07
N ILE A 78 0.49 4.47 5.18
CA ILE A 78 -0.97 4.54 5.26
C ILE A 78 -1.36 4.57 6.74
N TYR A 79 -1.52 5.77 7.29
CA TYR A 79 -1.95 5.91 8.68
C TYR A 79 -3.48 5.75 8.79
N GLY A 80 -3.97 5.09 9.83
CA GLY A 80 -5.39 4.87 10.10
C GLY A 80 -5.57 3.90 11.26
N GLU A 81 -6.79 3.79 11.75
CA GLU A 81 -7.18 2.77 12.74
C GLU A 81 -8.23 1.86 12.11
N TRP A 82 -8.46 0.69 12.70
CA TRP A 82 -9.47 -0.24 12.24
C TRP A 82 -9.97 -1.11 13.39
N ASN A 83 -11.16 -1.68 13.23
CA ASN A 83 -11.77 -2.55 14.24
C ASN A 83 -11.05 -3.90 14.29
N GLY A 84 -10.12 -4.04 15.24
CA GLY A 84 -9.04 -5.02 15.15
C GLY A 84 -9.41 -6.49 15.39
N TYR A 85 -8.72 -7.36 14.65
CA TYR A 85 -8.49 -8.77 14.98
C TYR A 85 -7.60 -8.93 16.23
N ASP A 86 -6.61 -8.06 16.38
CA ASP A 86 -5.63 -8.06 17.48
C ASP A 86 -6.01 -7.09 18.62
N ARG A 87 -7.16 -6.41 18.50
CA ARG A 87 -7.76 -5.51 19.50
C ARG A 87 -9.20 -5.89 19.82
N PRO A 88 -9.46 -7.10 20.34
CA PRO A 88 -10.81 -7.51 20.72
C PRO A 88 -11.43 -6.52 21.72
N GLY A 89 -12.62 -6.02 21.39
CA GLY A 89 -13.36 -5.04 22.22
C GLY A 89 -13.08 -3.57 21.90
N TYR A 90 -12.25 -3.27 20.90
CA TYR A 90 -12.11 -1.92 20.34
C TYR A 90 -13.10 -1.74 19.18
N GLU A 91 -14.16 -0.97 19.41
CA GLU A 91 -15.26 -0.73 18.44
C GLU A 91 -15.17 0.62 17.72
N ALA A 92 -14.02 1.29 17.78
CA ALA A 92 -13.84 2.56 17.11
C ALA A 92 -13.03 2.34 15.83
N SER A 93 -13.62 2.62 14.67
CA SER A 93 -12.81 3.27 13.65
C SER A 93 -13.67 4.06 12.67
N ASP A 94 -13.81 5.35 12.95
CA ASP A 94 -14.20 6.34 11.94
C ASP A 94 -12.98 6.79 11.12
N THR A 95 -11.85 6.07 11.21
CA THR A 95 -10.56 6.46 10.60
C THR A 95 -9.97 5.39 9.69
N GLU A 96 -10.78 4.40 9.30
CA GLU A 96 -10.39 3.34 8.38
C GLU A 96 -10.04 3.93 7.01
N PRO A 97 -8.94 3.49 6.38
CA PRO A 97 -8.63 3.91 5.03
C PRO A 97 -9.61 3.28 4.04
N GLU A 98 -10.13 4.12 3.13
CA GLU A 98 -11.11 3.68 2.14
C GLU A 98 -10.51 3.69 0.73
N LEU A 99 -10.79 2.64 -0.03
CA LEU A 99 -10.42 2.50 -1.42
C LEU A 99 -11.66 2.59 -2.31
N THR A 100 -11.58 3.38 -3.38
CA THR A 100 -12.64 3.44 -4.40
C THR A 100 -12.02 3.38 -5.80
N ALA A 101 -12.55 2.50 -6.65
CA ALA A 101 -12.19 2.48 -8.07
C ALA A 101 -12.87 3.64 -8.79
N LEU A 102 -12.13 4.41 -9.57
CA LEU A 102 -12.68 5.50 -10.38
C LEU A 102 -12.88 5.02 -11.83
N PRO A 103 -13.88 5.55 -12.57
CA PRO A 103 -14.20 5.10 -13.93
C PRO A 103 -13.07 5.22 -14.96
N ASN A 104 -12.04 6.03 -14.67
CA ASN A 104 -10.89 6.26 -15.53
C ASN A 104 -9.68 5.34 -15.21
N GLY A 105 -9.88 4.28 -14.44
CA GLY A 105 -8.83 3.32 -14.05
C GLY A 105 -7.89 3.83 -12.94
N SER A 106 -8.24 4.94 -12.27
CA SER A 106 -7.51 5.42 -11.09
C SER A 106 -8.14 4.92 -9.79
N ILE A 107 -7.38 4.99 -8.71
CA ILE A 107 -7.77 4.57 -7.37
C ILE A 107 -7.89 5.83 -6.52
N LYS A 108 -9.03 6.05 -5.88
CA LYS A 108 -9.17 7.03 -4.81
C LYS A 108 -8.84 6.34 -3.48
N LEU A 109 -7.84 6.85 -2.78
CA LEU A 109 -7.55 6.51 -1.38
C LEU A 109 -8.03 7.67 -0.52
N TYR A 110 -9.04 7.43 0.30
CA TYR A 110 -9.53 8.38 1.30
C TYR A 110 -9.01 7.98 2.67
N LEU A 111 -8.43 8.95 3.38
CA LEU A 111 -7.93 8.82 4.73
C LEU A 111 -8.71 9.80 5.60
N PRO A 112 -9.63 9.32 6.45
CA PRO A 112 -10.38 10.21 7.34
C PRO A 112 -9.44 10.94 8.33
N ALA A 113 -9.89 12.04 8.91
CA ALA A 113 -9.15 12.73 9.97
C ALA A 113 -8.93 11.78 11.16
N MET A 114 -7.82 11.98 11.88
CA MET A 114 -7.61 11.26 13.14
C MET A 114 -8.44 11.89 14.27
N PRO A 115 -8.57 11.22 15.44
CA PRO A 115 -9.28 11.76 16.58
C PRO A 115 -8.85 13.19 16.99
N VAL A 116 -9.76 13.86 17.69
CA VAL A 116 -9.62 15.26 18.13
C VAL A 116 -8.27 15.52 18.79
N GLY A 117 -7.55 16.54 18.29
CA GLY A 117 -6.20 16.92 18.75
C GLY A 117 -5.06 16.45 17.83
N SER A 118 -5.36 15.63 16.82
CA SER A 118 -4.39 15.32 15.75
C SER A 118 -4.21 16.48 14.77
N LYS A 119 -3.01 16.58 14.18
CA LYS A 119 -2.72 17.50 13.06
C LYS A 119 -3.24 16.97 11.71
N ARG A 120 -3.65 15.70 11.63
CA ARG A 120 -4.11 15.08 10.37
C ARG A 120 -5.58 15.40 10.12
N THR A 121 -5.85 16.09 9.00
CA THR A 121 -7.17 16.31 8.44
C THR A 121 -7.63 15.15 7.55
N ASN A 122 -8.87 15.19 7.05
CA ASN A 122 -9.28 14.31 5.95
C ASN A 122 -8.33 14.53 4.76
N GLN A 123 -7.91 13.45 4.11
CA GLN A 123 -7.05 13.48 2.93
C GLN A 123 -7.61 12.54 1.85
N THR A 124 -7.54 12.99 0.61
CA THR A 124 -7.85 12.17 -0.57
C THR A 124 -6.62 12.15 -1.48
N LEU A 125 -6.13 10.96 -1.78
CA LEU A 125 -5.13 10.71 -2.80
C LEU A 125 -5.82 10.07 -4.01
N THR A 126 -5.47 10.52 -5.21
CA THR A 126 -5.80 9.82 -6.47
C THR A 126 -4.54 9.16 -6.99
N LEU A 127 -4.53 7.83 -7.05
CA LEU A 127 -3.42 7.04 -7.56
C LEU A 127 -3.72 6.57 -8.97
N ALA A 128 -2.75 6.65 -9.88
CA ALA A 128 -2.90 6.19 -11.26
C ALA A 128 -1.69 5.37 -11.69
N TYR A 129 -1.89 4.37 -12.54
CA TYR A 129 -0.80 3.66 -13.18
C TYR A 129 -0.35 4.41 -14.45
N ARG A 130 0.89 4.87 -14.50
CA ARG A 130 1.46 5.62 -15.62
C ARG A 130 2.91 5.17 -15.83
N ASP A 131 3.30 4.99 -17.08
CA ASP A 131 4.67 4.67 -17.47
C ASP A 131 5.28 3.47 -16.70
N GLY A 132 4.46 2.45 -16.44
CA GLY A 132 4.89 1.23 -15.77
C GLY A 132 4.86 1.26 -14.24
N THR A 133 4.40 2.35 -13.61
CA THR A 133 4.39 2.49 -12.16
C THR A 133 3.13 3.19 -11.63
N PHE A 134 2.81 2.97 -10.36
CA PHE A 134 1.77 3.74 -9.66
C PHE A 134 2.33 5.10 -9.22
N ILE A 135 1.59 6.16 -9.47
CA ILE A 135 1.92 7.54 -9.07
C ILE A 135 0.74 8.19 -8.33
N VAL A 136 1.03 9.19 -7.49
CA VAL A 136 0.01 10.11 -6.98
C VAL A 136 -0.31 11.12 -8.08
N ALA A 137 -1.49 11.01 -8.67
CA ALA A 137 -2.00 11.89 -9.72
C ALA A 137 -2.83 13.06 -9.17
N GLY A 138 -3.24 13.01 -7.90
CA GLY A 138 -3.96 14.09 -7.24
C GLY A 138 -3.91 13.96 -5.72
N PHE A 139 -3.96 15.11 -5.04
CA PHE A 139 -4.01 15.20 -3.58
C PHE A 139 -4.97 16.33 -3.19
N ALA A 140 -5.86 16.04 -2.24
CA ALA A 140 -6.76 17.01 -1.63
C ALA A 140 -6.81 16.77 -0.12
N TYR A 141 -7.05 17.82 0.65
CA TYR A 141 -7.25 17.75 2.09
C TYR A 141 -8.27 18.80 2.54
N ASP A 142 -9.05 18.49 3.56
CA ASP A 142 -10.03 19.42 4.14
C ASP A 142 -9.50 19.95 5.47
N TYR A 143 -9.08 21.21 5.53
CA TYR A 143 -8.68 21.87 6.78
C TYR A 143 -9.81 22.75 7.32
N HIS A 144 -10.20 22.50 8.57
CA HIS A 144 -11.09 23.37 9.33
C HIS A 144 -10.26 24.05 10.42
N ASP A 145 -10.34 25.38 10.48
CA ASP A 145 -9.62 26.28 11.38
C ASP A 145 -10.27 26.40 12.77
#